data_AF-A0A922M5G2-F1
#
_entry.id   AF-A0A922M5G2-F1
#
_cell.length_a   1.000
_cell.length_b   1.000
_cell.length_c   1.000
_cell.angle_alpha   90.00
_cell.angle_beta   90.00
_cell.angle_gamma   90.00
#
_symmetry.space_group_name_H-M   'P 1'
#
loop_
_entity.id
_entity.type
_entity.pdbx_description
1 polymer ?
#
loop_
_entity_poly.entity_id
_entity_poly.type
_entity_poly.pdbx_seq_one_letter_code
_entity_poly.pdbx_strand_id
1 'polypeptide(L)' 'MELRFTSLNQHFEDFGLLYDLSALKNMPQEQILKHCNDLHNVLRVGEGSDFQPFESYEELNTMIPNLPNFIKDVKQLQS' A
#
# COMPACT_ATOMS: atom_id res chain seq x y z
N MET A 1 -18.94 16.88 8.93
CA MET A 1 -17.51 16.90 9.27
C MET A 1 -16.98 15.49 9.50
N GLU A 2 -17.72 14.64 10.23
CA GLU A 2 -17.38 13.21 10.44
C GLU A 2 -17.17 12.42 9.15
N LEU A 3 -18.07 12.52 8.16
CA LEU A 3 -17.94 11.81 6.87
C LEU A 3 -16.58 12.04 6.18
N ARG A 4 -16.01 13.24 6.30
CA ARG A 4 -14.73 13.58 5.67
C ARG A 4 -13.55 12.91 6.39
N PHE A 5 -13.63 12.78 7.72
CA PHE A 5 -12.62 12.07 8.52
C PHE A 5 -12.71 10.55 8.29
N THR A 6 -13.94 10.01 8.20
CA THR A 6 -14.16 8.59 7.89
C THR A 6 -13.59 8.24 6.51
N SER A 7 -13.87 9.02 5.47
CA SER A 7 -13.30 8.77 4.13
C SER A 7 -11.77 8.92 4.10
N LEU A 8 -11.20 9.86 4.85
CA LEU A 8 -9.75 10.02 4.95
C LEU A 8 -9.07 8.84 5.64
N ASN A 9 -9.67 8.34 6.73
CA ASN A 9 -9.16 7.17 7.43
C ASN A 9 -9.29 5.91 6.55
N GLN A 10 -10.41 5.74 5.86
CA GLN A 10 -10.61 4.64 4.93
C GLN A 10 -9.55 4.67 3.81
N HIS A 11 -9.31 5.84 3.21
CA HIS A 11 -8.24 6.01 2.22
C HIS A 11 -6.85 5.71 2.78
N PHE A 12 -6.57 6.09 4.03
CA PHE A 12 -5.29 5.78 4.66
C PHE A 12 -5.15 4.29 4.98
N GLU A 13 -6.21 3.62 5.40
CA GLU A 13 -6.20 2.17 5.64
C GLU A 13 -6.02 1.37 4.34
N ASP A 14 -6.68 1.81 3.27
CA ASP A 14 -6.70 1.11 1.98
C ASP A 14 -5.44 1.40 1.14
N PHE A 15 -4.91 2.64 1.19
CA PHE A 15 -3.80 3.09 0.32
C PHE A 15 -2.57 3.60 1.08
N GLY A 16 -2.65 3.80 2.40
CA GLY A 16 -1.57 4.39 3.21
C GLY A 16 -0.28 3.58 3.21
N LEU A 17 -0.38 2.26 2.94
CA LEU A 17 0.77 1.37 2.69
C LEU A 17 1.77 1.97 1.68
N LEU A 18 1.26 2.63 0.64
CA LEU A 18 2.07 3.17 -0.44
C LEU A 18 2.68 4.55 -0.12
N TYR A 19 2.27 5.19 0.97
CA TYR A 19 2.70 6.55 1.31
C TYR A 19 3.86 6.58 2.32
N ASP A 20 3.92 5.60 3.24
CA ASP A 20 4.99 5.51 4.23
C ASP A 20 5.87 4.28 4.00
N LEU A 21 6.94 4.48 3.22
CA LEU A 21 7.91 3.44 2.91
C LEU A 21 8.72 3.02 4.15
N SER A 22 8.79 3.87 5.19
CA SER A 22 9.45 3.53 6.44
C SER A 22 8.61 2.59 7.31
N ALA A 23 7.29 2.76 7.30
CA ALA A 23 6.36 1.80 7.90
C ALA A 23 6.40 0.47 7.15
N LEU A 24 6.41 0.52 5.82
CA LEU A 24 6.46 -0.66 4.95
C LEU A 24 7.70 -1.54 5.21
N LYS A 25 8.87 -0.93 5.43
CA LYS A 25 10.13 -1.65 5.76
C LYS A 25 10.05 -2.47 7.05
N ASN A 26 9.23 -2.05 7.99
CA ASN A 26 9.08 -2.71 9.30
C ASN A 26 7.81 -3.56 9.38
N MET A 27 7.02 -3.61 8.31
CA MET A 27 5.75 -4.31 8.28
C MET A 27 5.97 -5.82 8.04
N PRO A 28 5.33 -6.71 8.82
CA PRO A 28 5.35 -8.15 8.54
C PRO A 28 4.82 -8.47 7.14
N GLN A 29 5.43 -9.43 6.46
CA GLN A 29 5.03 -9.83 5.09
C GLN A 29 3.55 -10.20 4.99
N GLU A 30 3.04 -10.91 6.00
CA GLU A 30 1.63 -11.26 6.13
C GLU A 30 0.70 -10.04 6.18
N GLN A 31 1.13 -8.93 6.79
CA GLN A 31 0.38 -7.68 6.79
C GLN A 31 0.47 -6.98 5.44
N ILE A 32 1.62 -6.99 4.77
CA ILE A 32 1.77 -6.44 3.41
C ILE A 32 0.82 -7.16 2.44
N LEU A 33 0.80 -8.49 2.48
CA LEU A 33 -0.12 -9.29 1.66
C LEU A 33 -1.59 -8.99 1.99
N LYS A 34 -1.92 -8.80 3.26
CA LYS A 34 -3.27 -8.40 3.67
C LYS A 34 -3.65 -7.06 3.04
N HIS A 35 -2.79 -6.05 3.13
CA HIS A 35 -3.06 -4.74 2.52
C HIS A 35 -3.22 -4.82 1.00
N CYS A 36 -2.41 -5.62 0.29
CA CYS A 36 -2.61 -5.85 -1.13
C CYS A 36 -3.99 -6.46 -1.43
N ASN A 37 -4.44 -7.44 -0.64
CA ASN A 37 -5.77 -8.04 -0.81
C ASN A 37 -6.91 -7.06 -0.47
N ASP A 38 -6.75 -6.25 0.57
CA ASP A 38 -7.72 -5.22 0.93
C ASP A 38 -7.85 -4.19 -0.21
N LEU A 39 -6.71 -3.74 -0.75
CA LEU A 39 -6.68 -2.84 -1.91
C LEU A 39 -7.34 -3.47 -3.15
N HIS A 40 -7.10 -4.74 -3.42
CA HIS A 40 -7.79 -5.46 -4.49
C HIS A 40 -9.32 -5.44 -4.31
N ASN A 41 -9.81 -5.63 -3.09
CA ASN A 41 -11.25 -5.63 -2.79
C ASN A 41 -11.86 -4.22 -2.95
N VAL A 42 -11.13 -3.19 -2.53
CA VAL A 42 -11.54 -1.78 -2.66
C VAL A 42 -11.62 -1.35 -4.13
N LEU A 43 -10.66 -1.79 -4.95
CA LEU A 43 -10.58 -1.45 -6.37
C LEU A 43 -11.46 -2.34 -7.27
N ARG A 44 -12.02 -3.43 -6.74
CA ARG A 44 -12.84 -4.36 -7.51
C ARG A 44 -14.16 -3.70 -7.93
N VAL A 45 -14.48 -3.80 -9.21
CA VAL A 45 -15.76 -3.36 -9.78
C VAL A 45 -16.50 -4.57 -10.33
N GLY A 46 -17.54 -5.01 -9.61
CA GLY A 46 -18.26 -6.25 -9.91
C GLY A 46 -17.35 -7.47 -9.73
N GLU A 47 -17.25 -8.32 -10.74
CA GLU A 47 -16.36 -9.50 -10.74
C GLU A 47 -14.95 -9.19 -11.27
N GLY A 48 -14.71 -7.95 -11.73
CA GLY A 48 -13.44 -7.54 -12.34
C GLY A 48 -12.57 -6.70 -11.39
N SER A 49 -11.26 -6.93 -11.45
CA SER A 49 -10.27 -6.05 -10.83
C SER A 49 -8.99 -6.06 -11.67
N ASP A 50 -8.53 -4.87 -12.05
CA ASP A 50 -7.28 -4.70 -12.79
C ASP A 50 -6.06 -4.80 -11.87
N PHE A 51 -6.27 -4.78 -10.55
CA PHE A 51 -5.21 -4.86 -9.56
C PHE A 51 -4.94 -6.33 -9.18
N GLN A 52 -3.70 -6.79 -9.37
CA GLN A 52 -3.27 -8.15 -9.04
C GLN A 52 -2.54 -8.14 -7.67
N PRO A 53 -3.21 -8.53 -6.57
CA PRO A 53 -2.67 -8.36 -5.22
C PRO A 53 -1.38 -9.16 -4.98
N PHE A 54 -1.27 -10.33 -5.60
CA PHE A 54 -0.09 -11.18 -5.46
C PHE A 54 1.12 -10.61 -6.20
N GLU A 55 0.93 -10.15 -7.44
CA GLU A 55 2.00 -9.51 -8.23
C GLU A 55 2.52 -8.26 -7.51
N SER A 56 1.63 -7.40 -7.02
CA SER A 56 2.03 -6.22 -6.24
C SER A 56 2.73 -6.58 -4.93
N TYR A 57 2.31 -7.65 -4.25
CA TYR A 57 3.02 -8.14 -3.06
C TYR A 57 4.45 -8.59 -3.39
N GLU A 58 4.66 -9.32 -4.49
CA GLU A 58 6.00 -9.74 -4.93
C GLU A 58 6.88 -8.54 -5.30
N GLU A 59 6.33 -7.56 -6.02
CA GLU A 59 7.04 -6.31 -6.34
C GLU A 59 7.45 -5.56 -5.08
N LEU A 60 6.55 -5.40 -4.10
CA LEU A 60 6.87 -4.74 -2.83
C LEU A 60 7.98 -5.48 -2.08
N ASN A 61 7.92 -6.81 -1.98
CA ASN A 61 8.97 -7.59 -1.32
C ASN A 61 10.31 -7.52 -2.05
N THR A 62 10.31 -7.31 -3.37
CA THR A 62 11.52 -7.09 -4.15
C THR A 62 12.06 -5.66 -3.95
N MET A 63 11.17 -4.68 -3.85
CA MET A 63 11.52 -3.26 -3.73
C MET A 63 12.02 -2.90 -2.32
N ILE A 64 11.32 -3.33 -1.27
CA ILE A 64 11.55 -2.93 0.12
C ILE A 64 13.01 -3.12 0.59
N PRO A 65 13.66 -4.28 0.37
CA PRO A 65 15.05 -4.50 0.79
C PRO A 65 16.04 -3.61 0.04
N ASN A 66 15.68 -3.18 -1.18
CA ASN A 66 16.52 -2.37 -2.06
C ASN A 66 16.31 -0.87 -1.86
N LEU A 67 15.35 -0.46 -1.02
CA LEU A 67 15.10 0.95 -0.74
C LEU A 67 16.20 1.56 0.14
N PRO A 68 16.81 2.69 -0.24
CA PRO A 68 17.75 3.40 0.61
C PRO A 68 17.12 3.80 1.96
N ASN A 69 17.89 3.75 3.04
CA ASN A 69 17.39 4.05 4.40
C ASN A 69 16.98 5.51 4.62
N PHE A 70 17.40 6.42 3.74
CA PHE A 70 16.99 7.82 3.79
C PHE A 70 15.63 8.09 3.13
N ILE A 71 15.09 7.13 2.35
CA ILE A 71 13.77 7.26 1.71
C ILE A 71 12.70 6.86 2.71
N LYS A 72 11.83 7.82 3.03
CA LYS A 72 10.70 7.69 3.96
C LYS A 72 9.35 7.82 3.27
N ASP A 73 9.30 8.54 2.16
CA ASP A 73 8.09 8.85 1.41
C ASP A 73 8.34 8.60 -0.09
N VAL A 74 7.36 8.03 -0.79
CA VAL A 74 7.39 7.82 -2.24
C VAL A 74 7.65 9.10 -3.05
N LYS A 75 7.32 10.28 -2.52
CA LYS A 75 7.65 11.58 -3.14
C LYS A 75 9.15 11.80 -3.30
N GLN A 76 9.98 11.11 -2.51
CA GLN A 76 11.44 11.20 -2.57
C GLN A 76 12.04 10.31 -3.68
N LEU A 77 11.24 9.47 -4.34
CA LEU A 77 11.66 8.62 -5.46
C LEU A 77 11.57 9.33 -6.83
N GLN A 78 10.97 10.52 -6.91
CA GLN A 78 10.72 11.25 -8.17
C GLN A 78 11.85 12.25 -8.56
N SER A 79 13.08 12.04 -8.09
CA SER A 79 14.23 12.91 -8.41
C SER A 79 14.88 12.59 -9.75
#